data_AF-A0A495D119-F1
#
_entry.id   AF-A0A495D119-F1
#
_cell.length_a   1.000
_cell.length_b   1.000
_cell.length_c   1.000
_cell.angle_alpha   90.00
_cell.angle_beta   90.00
_cell.angle_gamma   90.00
#
_symmetry.space_group_name_H-M   'P 1'
#
loop_
_entity.id
_entity.type
_entity.pdbx_description
1 polymer ?
#
loop_
_entity_poly.entity_id
_entity_poly.type
_entity_poly.pdbx_seq_one_letter_code
_entity_poly.pdbx_strand_id
1 'polypeptide(L)'
;MLEILAERFNYIPIIILMMIGLYVVIATGNLVKRLVGLSLFQTSVFLLYITIGKVFGGGPPIIVDDGHHGEDAGHGAEAAASHGAETADHAAAATDHAAEAADHAVDAAHQAAEVLYSNPLPHVLILTAIVVGVATLAVGLALVVRIREAYGTIEDDALNAADYSLESGSAE
;
A
#
# COMPACT_ATOMS: atom_id res chain seq x y z
N MET A 1 -21.60 -15.96 -9.41
CA MET A 1 -20.35 -16.30 -8.66
C MET A 1 -19.13 -15.58 -9.24
N LEU A 2 -19.00 -15.49 -10.57
CA LEU A 2 -17.94 -14.70 -11.24
C LEU A 2 -18.05 -13.18 -11.02
N GLU A 3 -19.27 -12.62 -10.92
CA GLU A 3 -19.47 -11.19 -10.63
C GLU A 3 -18.93 -10.77 -9.25
N ILE A 4 -19.12 -11.60 -8.22
CA ILE A 4 -18.58 -11.37 -6.87
C ILE A 4 -17.03 -11.32 -6.89
N LEU A 5 -16.41 -12.05 -7.81
CA LEU A 5 -14.96 -12.11 -7.97
C LEU A 5 -14.43 -10.91 -8.78
N ALA A 6 -15.19 -10.44 -9.77
CA ALA A 6 -14.88 -9.24 -10.54
C ALA A 6 -14.99 -7.97 -9.67
N GLU A 7 -15.98 -7.90 -8.78
CA GLU A 7 -16.19 -6.78 -7.86
C GLU A 7 -15.10 -6.63 -6.79
N ARG A 8 -14.39 -7.73 -6.46
CA ARG A 8 -13.30 -7.80 -5.48
C ARG A 8 -11.93 -8.13 -6.09
N PHE A 9 -11.75 -7.90 -7.38
CA PHE A 9 -10.51 -8.27 -8.09
C PHE A 9 -9.24 -7.70 -7.45
N ASN A 10 -9.33 -6.48 -6.88
CA ASN A 10 -8.19 -5.83 -6.21
C ASN A 10 -7.66 -6.58 -4.98
N TYR A 11 -8.46 -7.42 -4.31
CA TYR A 11 -8.06 -8.13 -3.09
C TYR A 11 -7.29 -9.42 -3.37
N ILE A 12 -7.56 -10.08 -4.51
CA ILE A 12 -6.93 -11.35 -4.89
C ILE A 12 -5.40 -11.24 -4.95
N PRO A 13 -4.79 -10.28 -5.67
CA PRO A 13 -3.33 -10.18 -5.72
C PRO A 13 -2.73 -9.86 -4.34
N ILE A 14 -3.45 -9.14 -3.48
CA ILE A 14 -2.99 -8.79 -2.12
C ILE A 14 -2.93 -10.05 -1.25
N ILE A 15 -3.97 -10.89 -1.28
CA ILE A 15 -4.01 -12.15 -0.52
C ILE A 15 -2.93 -13.11 -1.02
N ILE A 16 -2.72 -13.22 -2.33
CA ILE A 16 -1.63 -14.03 -2.89
C ILE A 16 -0.27 -13.51 -2.42
N LEU A 17 -0.05 -12.20 -2.48
CA LEU A 17 1.19 -11.58 -2.02
C LEU A 17 1.43 -11.81 -0.51
N MET A 18 0.36 -11.74 0.30
CA MET A 18 0.40 -12.03 1.73
C MET A 18 0.78 -13.49 2.01
N MET A 19 0.20 -14.43 1.25
CA MET A 19 0.55 -15.85 1.34
C MET A 19 2.01 -16.11 0.91
N ILE A 20 2.49 -15.44 -0.14
CA ILE A 20 3.90 -15.53 -0.56
C ILE A 20 4.82 -15.01 0.54
N GLY A 21 4.50 -13.87 1.16
CA GLY A 21 5.29 -13.30 2.26
C GLY A 21 5.40 -14.26 3.44
N LEU A 22 4.27 -14.81 3.90
CA LEU A 22 4.26 -15.81 4.98
C LEU A 22 4.99 -17.10 4.59
N TYR A 23 4.82 -17.56 3.35
CA TYR A 23 5.52 -18.74 2.83
C TYR A 23 7.04 -18.57 2.89
N VAL A 24 7.57 -17.43 2.45
CA VAL A 24 9.02 -17.16 2.48
C VAL A 24 9.54 -17.16 3.92
N VAL A 25 8.81 -16.62 4.89
CA VAL A 25 9.22 -16.65 6.31
C VAL A 25 9.34 -18.08 6.83
N ILE A 26 8.40 -18.96 6.50
CA ILE A 26 8.37 -20.34 7.00
C ILE A 26 9.37 -21.24 6.26
N ALA A 27 9.47 -21.09 4.94
CA ALA A 27 10.21 -22.02 4.08
C ALA A 27 11.71 -21.73 3.97
N THR A 28 12.20 -20.61 4.50
CA THR A 28 13.61 -20.22 4.35
C THR A 28 14.45 -20.66 5.54
N GLY A 29 15.58 -21.30 5.23
CA GLY A 29 16.64 -21.63 6.20
C GLY A 29 17.71 -20.53 6.35
N ASN A 30 17.60 -19.42 5.61
CA ASN A 30 18.55 -18.30 5.71
C ASN A 30 17.88 -17.11 6.40
N LEU A 31 18.56 -16.53 7.39
CA LEU A 31 18.03 -15.43 8.20
C LEU A 31 17.71 -14.16 7.37
N VAL A 32 18.51 -13.85 6.35
CA VAL A 32 18.27 -12.69 5.46
C VAL A 32 17.01 -12.91 4.65
N LYS A 33 16.79 -14.11 4.12
CA LYS A 33 15.60 -14.43 3.32
C LYS A 33 14.33 -14.41 4.17
N ARG A 34 14.41 -14.85 5.44
CA ARG A 34 13.31 -14.68 6.40
C ARG A 34 12.93 -13.22 6.59
N LEU A 35 13.93 -12.33 6.71
CA LEU A 35 13.68 -10.90 6.88
C LEU A 35 13.06 -10.25 5.63
N VAL A 36 13.47 -10.68 4.43
CA VAL A 36 12.82 -10.28 3.17
C VAL A 36 11.38 -10.80 3.10
N GLY A 37 11.11 -12.02 3.56
CA GLY A 37 9.75 -12.56 3.67
C GLY A 37 8.87 -11.73 4.61
N LEU A 38 9.43 -11.31 5.75
CA LEU A 38 8.74 -10.49 6.74
C LEU A 38 8.38 -9.10 6.18
N SER A 39 9.30 -8.46 5.45
CA SER A 39 9.04 -7.15 4.83
C SER A 39 8.03 -7.23 3.68
N LEU A 40 8.03 -8.31 2.91
CA LEU A 40 7.04 -8.58 1.88
C LEU A 40 5.65 -8.80 2.49
N PHE A 41 5.57 -9.58 3.58
CA PHE A 41 4.34 -9.78 4.34
C PHE A 41 3.81 -8.44 4.87
N GLN A 42 4.66 -7.61 5.47
CA GLN A 42 4.25 -6.29 5.96
C GLN A 42 3.74 -5.36 4.84
N THR A 43 4.42 -5.35 3.69
CA THR A 43 4.00 -4.58 2.51
C THR A 43 2.62 -5.03 2.02
N SER A 44 2.32 -6.32 2.06
CA SER A 44 0.99 -6.84 1.68
C SER A 44 -0.12 -6.35 2.61
N VAL A 45 0.15 -6.24 3.92
CA VAL A 45 -0.81 -5.69 4.90
C VAL A 45 -1.08 -4.21 4.62
N PHE A 46 -0.08 -3.45 4.18
CA PHE A 46 -0.28 -2.05 3.78
C PHE A 46 -1.20 -1.95 2.57
N LEU A 47 -0.99 -2.77 1.54
CA LEU A 47 -1.85 -2.78 0.36
C LEU A 47 -3.30 -3.17 0.71
N LEU A 48 -3.49 -4.11 1.63
CA LEU A 48 -4.82 -4.46 2.15
C LEU A 48 -5.51 -3.26 2.80
N TYR A 49 -4.78 -2.54 3.67
CA TYR A 49 -5.31 -1.38 4.38
C TYR A 49 -5.64 -0.21 3.45
N ILE A 50 -4.80 0.02 2.43
CA ILE A 50 -5.06 1.02 1.37
C ILE A 50 -6.32 0.67 0.61
N THR A 51 -6.50 -0.61 0.25
CA THR A 51 -7.64 -1.05 -0.57
C THR A 51 -8.97 -0.88 0.16
N ILE A 52 -8.99 -1.07 1.49
CA ILE A 52 -10.19 -0.82 2.32
C ILE A 52 -10.44 0.68 2.51
N GLY A 53 -9.39 1.49 2.58
CA GLY A 53 -9.48 2.93 2.81
C GLY A 53 -9.74 3.80 1.58
N LYS A 54 -9.54 3.25 0.37
CA LYS A 54 -9.64 3.98 -0.88
C LYS A 54 -11.09 4.10 -1.34
N VAL A 55 -11.57 5.33 -1.44
CA VAL A 55 -12.89 5.67 -2.01
C VAL A 55 -12.70 6.09 -3.48
N PHE A 56 -13.56 5.62 -4.37
CA PHE A 56 -13.53 6.01 -5.79
C PHE A 56 -13.88 7.50 -5.95
N GLY A 57 -13.05 8.25 -6.68
CA GLY A 57 -13.21 9.70 -6.83
C GLY A 57 -12.75 10.54 -5.62
N GLY A 58 -12.24 9.90 -4.55
CA GLY A 58 -11.79 10.59 -3.35
C GLY A 58 -10.44 11.27 -3.50
N GLY A 59 -10.37 12.58 -3.23
CA GLY A 59 -9.14 13.35 -3.12
C GLY A 59 -8.36 13.08 -1.82
N PRO A 60 -7.10 13.57 -1.73
CA PRO A 60 -6.31 13.50 -0.50
C PRO A 60 -7.03 14.20 0.66
N PRO A 61 -7.05 13.64 1.90
CA PRO A 61 -7.74 14.21 3.06
C PRO A 61 -6.98 15.42 3.63
N ILE A 62 -6.92 16.51 2.85
CA ILE A 62 -6.27 17.77 3.20
C ILE A 62 -7.26 18.87 2.88
N ILE A 63 -7.63 19.66 3.89
CA ILE A 63 -8.46 20.84 3.69
C ILE A 63 -7.54 21.92 3.10
N VAL A 64 -7.79 22.30 1.86
CA VAL A 64 -7.13 23.46 1.25
C VAL A 64 -7.88 24.69 1.77
N ASP A 65 -7.28 25.40 2.72
CA ASP A 65 -7.80 26.70 3.15
C ASP A 65 -7.29 27.73 2.14
N ASP A 66 -8.19 28.25 1.29
CA ASP A 66 -7.87 29.36 0.38
C ASP A 66 -7.73 30.64 1.22
N GLY A 67 -6.59 30.76 1.90
CA GLY A 67 -6.31 31.81 2.86
C GLY A 67 -6.33 33.20 2.21
N HIS A 68 -7.30 34.01 2.61
CA HIS A 68 -7.21 35.47 2.61
C HIS A 68 -6.29 35.99 3.74
N HIS A 69 -5.12 35.36 3.97
CA HIS A 69 -4.11 35.91 4.86
C HIS A 69 -2.70 35.64 4.34
N GLY A 70 -2.18 36.67 3.65
CA GLY A 70 -0.86 37.25 3.89
C GLY A 70 0.35 36.36 3.63
N GLU A 71 0.94 36.59 2.45
CA GLU A 71 2.38 36.66 2.17
C GLU A 71 3.29 35.46 2.51
N ASP A 72 3.98 35.03 1.44
CA ASP A 72 5.24 34.29 1.43
C ASP A 72 5.22 32.80 1.77
N ALA A 73 5.07 31.97 0.73
CA ALA A 73 6.14 31.07 0.27
C ALA A 73 5.67 30.24 -0.92
N GLY A 74 6.03 30.67 -2.13
CA GLY A 74 6.09 29.77 -3.26
C GLY A 74 7.20 28.73 -3.04
N HIS A 75 6.88 27.45 -3.16
CA HIS A 75 7.49 26.59 -4.19
C HIS A 75 7.07 25.12 -4.07
N GLY A 76 6.69 24.58 -5.23
CA GLY A 76 6.74 23.16 -5.56
C GLY A 76 5.37 22.48 -5.57
N ALA A 77 4.88 21.89 -6.65
CA ALA A 77 5.39 21.76 -8.01
C ALA A 77 4.21 21.34 -8.89
N GLU A 78 4.28 21.79 -10.13
CA GLU A 78 3.36 21.53 -11.22
C GLU A 78 3.21 20.04 -11.58
N ALA A 79 2.09 19.79 -12.25
CA ALA A 79 1.95 18.92 -13.41
C ALA A 79 2.35 17.44 -13.30
N ALA A 80 1.32 16.60 -13.39
CA ALA A 80 1.37 15.44 -14.27
C ALA A 80 0.05 15.34 -15.03
N ALA A 81 -0.02 16.08 -16.14
CA ALA A 81 -0.97 15.82 -17.20
C ALA A 81 -0.70 14.45 -17.82
N SER A 82 -1.77 13.74 -18.21
CA SER A 82 -2.06 13.37 -19.59
C SER A 82 -2.76 12.01 -19.68
N HIS A 83 -3.87 12.03 -20.41
CA HIS A 83 -4.32 11.05 -21.42
C HIS A 83 -5.82 11.29 -21.61
N GLY A 84 -6.35 11.64 -22.77
CA GLY A 84 -5.81 11.77 -24.11
C GLY A 84 -7.04 11.94 -24.99
N ALA A 85 -7.14 13.04 -25.71
CA ALA A 85 -8.14 13.20 -26.75
C ALA A 85 -7.59 12.56 -28.04
N GLU A 86 -8.41 11.78 -28.73
CA GLU A 86 -8.76 12.02 -30.15
C GLU A 86 -9.71 10.93 -30.69
N THR A 87 -10.89 11.40 -31.15
CA THR A 87 -11.66 11.01 -32.37
C THR A 87 -12.06 9.53 -32.56
N ALA A 88 -13.24 9.15 -33.04
CA ALA A 88 -14.12 9.77 -34.02
C ALA A 88 -15.52 9.10 -34.00
N ASP A 89 -16.47 9.77 -34.66
CA ASP A 89 -17.60 9.20 -35.39
C ASP A 89 -18.68 8.39 -34.63
N HIS A 90 -19.81 9.05 -34.37
CA HIS A 90 -21.09 8.80 -35.04
C HIS A 90 -22.20 9.48 -34.23
N ALA A 91 -22.69 10.64 -34.69
CA ALA A 91 -23.82 10.77 -35.60
C ALA A 91 -25.19 10.66 -34.88
N ALA A 92 -25.69 11.84 -34.50
CA ALA A 92 -27.03 12.34 -34.78
C ALA A 92 -28.21 11.35 -34.70
N ALA A 93 -28.91 11.32 -33.57
CA ALA A 93 -30.37 11.22 -33.49
C ALA A 93 -30.85 11.47 -32.05
N ALA A 94 -32.03 12.09 -31.92
CA ALA A 94 -32.84 12.26 -30.69
C ALA A 94 -32.56 13.50 -29.83
N THR A 95 -32.78 14.67 -30.42
CA THR A 95 -32.80 16.01 -29.81
C THR A 95 -33.97 16.31 -28.87
N ASP A 96 -34.91 15.38 -28.64
CA ASP A 96 -36.14 15.66 -27.87
C ASP A 96 -36.15 15.12 -26.43
N HIS A 97 -35.09 14.44 -25.98
CA HIS A 97 -34.88 14.09 -24.57
C HIS A 97 -34.10 15.17 -23.78
N ALA A 98 -33.79 16.30 -24.41
CA ALA A 98 -32.88 17.31 -23.90
C ALA A 98 -33.46 18.24 -22.82
N ALA A 99 -34.79 18.31 -22.67
CA ALA A 99 -35.42 19.24 -21.73
C ALA A 99 -35.59 18.67 -20.30
N GLU A 100 -35.85 17.36 -20.17
CA GLU A 100 -36.01 16.68 -18.87
C GLU A 100 -34.65 16.29 -18.25
N ALA A 101 -33.62 16.16 -19.09
CA ALA A 101 -32.24 16.00 -18.67
C ALA A 101 -31.62 17.29 -18.08
N ALA A 102 -32.22 18.46 -18.33
CA ALA A 102 -31.69 19.74 -17.88
C ALA A 102 -31.93 19.96 -16.36
N ASP A 103 -33.09 19.59 -15.83
CA ASP A 103 -33.36 19.67 -14.38
C ASP A 103 -32.51 18.66 -13.59
N HIS A 104 -32.27 17.47 -14.14
CA HIS A 104 -31.34 16.50 -13.56
C HIS A 104 -29.87 16.88 -13.73
N ALA A 105 -29.53 17.71 -14.73
CA ALA A 105 -28.17 18.24 -14.89
C ALA A 105 -27.85 19.33 -13.87
N VAL A 106 -28.84 20.06 -13.36
CA VAL A 106 -28.65 21.04 -12.28
C VAL A 106 -28.39 20.34 -10.93
N ASP A 107 -29.06 19.21 -10.66
CA ASP A 107 -28.77 18.36 -9.49
C ASP A 107 -27.41 17.63 -9.60
N ALA A 108 -27.04 17.16 -10.80
CA ALA A 108 -25.73 16.55 -11.06
C ALA A 108 -24.57 17.57 -10.95
N ALA A 109 -24.82 18.84 -11.28
CA ALA A 109 -23.87 19.93 -11.08
C ALA A 109 -23.71 20.30 -9.60
N HIS A 110 -24.72 20.09 -8.76
CA HIS A 110 -24.60 20.26 -7.30
C HIS A 110 -23.73 19.18 -6.66
N GLN A 111 -23.64 18.00 -7.27
CA GLN A 111 -22.82 16.88 -6.79
C GLN A 111 -21.35 16.97 -7.21
N ALA A 112 -21.01 17.91 -8.10
CA ALA A 112 -19.65 18.18 -8.55
C ALA A 112 -18.87 19.17 -7.65
N ALA A 113 -19.50 19.69 -6.59
CA ALA A 113 -18.89 20.67 -5.69
C ALA A 113 -18.81 20.19 -4.22
N GLU A 114 -18.93 18.88 -3.98
CA GLU A 114 -18.49 18.28 -2.72
C GLU A 114 -17.17 17.56 -2.98
N VAL A 115 -16.07 18.14 -2.49
CA VAL A 115 -14.75 17.48 -2.54
C VAL A 115 -14.86 16.20 -1.72
N LEU A 116 -15.06 15.07 -2.40
CA LEU A 116 -15.08 13.77 -1.76
C LEU A 116 -13.66 13.46 -1.27
N TYR A 117 -13.49 13.31 0.04
CA TYR A 117 -12.20 12.97 0.65
C TYR A 117 -12.09 11.46 0.86
N SER A 118 -10.89 10.92 0.68
CA SER A 118 -10.57 9.54 1.10
C SER A 118 -10.59 9.39 2.63
N ASN A 119 -10.76 8.17 3.13
CA ASN A 119 -10.80 7.92 4.59
C ASN A 119 -9.44 8.26 5.24
N PRO A 120 -9.39 9.19 6.22
CA PRO A 120 -8.13 9.58 6.87
C PRO A 120 -7.60 8.51 7.85
N LEU A 121 -8.44 7.61 8.34
CA LEU A 121 -8.04 6.60 9.34
C LEU A 121 -6.99 5.63 8.76
N PRO A 122 -7.19 5.00 7.59
CA PRO A 122 -6.17 4.13 7.00
C PRO A 122 -4.86 4.83 6.71
N HIS A 123 -4.89 6.11 6.29
CA HIS A 123 -3.69 6.85 5.93
C HIS A 123 -2.73 7.02 7.11
N VAL A 124 -3.24 7.42 8.27
CA VAL A 124 -2.41 7.60 9.48
C VAL A 124 -1.92 6.26 10.02
N LEU A 125 -2.78 5.23 9.98
CA LEU A 125 -2.42 3.89 10.45
C LEU A 125 -1.31 3.25 9.59
N ILE A 126 -1.32 3.49 8.28
CA ILE A 126 -0.24 3.03 7.40
C ILE A 126 1.04 3.84 7.64
N LEU A 127 0.95 5.17 7.81
CA LEU A 127 2.13 6.00 8.03
C LEU A 127 2.91 5.56 9.28
N THR A 128 2.20 5.29 10.37
CA THR A 128 2.82 4.76 11.60
C THR A 128 3.37 3.35 11.40
N ALA A 129 2.63 2.49 10.70
CA ALA A 129 3.06 1.12 10.45
C ALA A 129 4.29 1.02 9.52
N ILE A 130 4.46 1.94 8.57
CA ILE A 130 5.65 2.03 7.72
C ILE A 130 6.89 2.36 8.56
N VAL A 131 6.80 3.35 9.45
CA VAL A 131 7.93 3.72 10.32
C VAL A 131 8.32 2.57 11.24
N VAL A 132 7.32 1.91 11.86
CA VAL A 132 7.56 0.73 12.68
C VAL A 132 8.20 -0.40 11.86
N GLY A 133 7.76 -0.61 10.61
CA GLY A 133 8.34 -1.61 9.70
C GLY A 133 9.80 -1.38 9.35
N VAL A 134 10.14 -0.15 8.97
CA VAL A 134 11.54 0.18 8.65
C VAL A 134 12.41 0.05 9.90
N ALA A 135 11.90 0.46 11.07
CA ALA A 135 12.63 0.32 12.34
C ALA A 135 12.89 -1.14 12.72
N THR A 136 11.87 -2.02 12.66
CA THR A 136 12.03 -3.44 12.98
C THR A 136 12.90 -4.16 11.96
N LEU A 137 12.82 -3.80 10.67
CA LEU A 137 13.71 -4.32 9.63
C LEU A 137 15.16 -3.92 9.87
N ALA A 138 15.42 -2.66 10.23
CA ALA A 138 16.76 -2.19 10.55
C ALA A 138 17.37 -2.95 11.74
N VAL A 139 16.58 -3.14 12.81
CA VAL A 139 16.99 -3.94 13.97
C VAL A 139 17.21 -5.41 13.58
N GLY A 140 16.31 -5.99 12.78
CA GLY A 140 16.46 -7.36 12.29
C GLY A 140 17.74 -7.56 11.47
N LEU A 141 18.06 -6.63 10.54
CA LEU A 141 19.32 -6.68 9.79
C LEU A 141 20.54 -6.51 10.70
N ALA A 142 20.48 -5.59 11.67
CA ALA A 142 21.57 -5.41 12.63
C ALA A 142 21.83 -6.68 13.43
N LEU A 143 20.78 -7.38 13.85
CA LEU A 143 20.90 -8.69 14.51
C LEU A 143 21.50 -9.75 13.58
N VAL A 144 21.07 -9.82 12.32
CA VAL A 144 21.64 -10.78 11.36
C VAL A 144 23.12 -10.53 11.12
N VAL A 145 23.55 -9.27 10.99
CA VAL A 145 24.96 -8.91 10.87
C VAL A 145 25.72 -9.32 12.13
N ARG A 146 25.17 -9.06 13.31
CA ARG A 146 25.81 -9.42 14.58
C ARG A 146 25.96 -10.94 14.75
N ILE A 147 24.96 -11.71 14.36
CA ILE A 147 25.00 -13.18 14.36
C ILE A 147 26.08 -13.68 13.41
N ARG A 148 26.17 -13.12 12.20
CA ARG A 148 27.21 -13.49 11.24
C ARG A 148 28.62 -13.21 11.75
N GLU A 149 28.82 -12.11 12.48
CA GLU A 149 30.12 -11.81 13.11
C GLU A 149 30.48 -12.78 14.23
N ALA A 150 29.49 -13.23 15.02
CA ALA A 150 29.72 -14.12 16.15
C ALA A 150 29.88 -15.60 15.75
N TYR A 151 29.05 -16.08 14.82
CA TYR A 151 28.98 -17.49 14.41
C TYR A 151 29.61 -17.77 13.04
N GLY A 152 29.90 -16.74 12.24
CA GLY A 152 30.47 -16.90 10.89
C GLY A 152 29.47 -17.35 9.81
N THR A 153 28.22 -17.63 10.17
CA THR A 153 27.16 -18.13 9.25
C THR A 153 25.84 -17.37 9.45
N ILE A 154 24.97 -17.46 8.44
CA ILE A 154 23.60 -16.90 8.42
C ILE A 154 22.54 -17.96 8.10
N GLU A 155 22.96 -19.23 8.03
CA GLU A 155 22.09 -20.38 7.81
C GLU A 155 21.61 -20.94 9.15
N ASP A 156 20.29 -21.08 9.29
CA ASP A 156 19.58 -21.49 10.51
C ASP A 156 20.04 -22.89 10.96
N ASP A 157 20.21 -23.83 10.03
CA ASP A 157 20.66 -25.19 10.32
C ASP A 157 22.08 -25.21 10.93
N ALA A 158 22.97 -24.36 10.41
CA ALA A 158 24.35 -24.26 10.89
C ALA A 158 24.43 -23.57 12.26
N LEU A 159 23.56 -22.59 12.51
CA LEU A 159 23.44 -21.93 13.82
C LEU A 159 22.95 -22.93 14.88
N ASN A 160 21.89 -23.67 14.57
CA ASN A 160 21.35 -24.69 15.48
C ASN A 160 22.40 -25.76 15.81
N ALA A 161 23.16 -26.24 14.81
CA ALA A 161 24.23 -27.21 15.02
C ALA A 161 25.36 -26.68 15.92
N ALA A 162 25.72 -25.40 15.77
CA ALA A 162 26.74 -24.77 16.62
C ALA A 162 26.30 -24.69 18.08
N ASP A 163 25.05 -24.31 18.35
CA ASP A 163 24.51 -24.23 19.72
C ASP A 163 24.48 -25.61 20.42
N TYR A 164 24.07 -26.68 19.73
CA TYR A 164 24.10 -28.04 20.29
C TYR A 164 25.51 -28.50 20.70
N SER A 165 26.52 -28.13 19.93
CA SER A 165 27.91 -28.50 20.22
C SER A 165 28.43 -27.85 21.51
N LEU A 166 28.03 -26.61 21.78
CA LEU A 166 28.41 -25.88 22.98
C LEU A 166 27.74 -26.44 24.24
N GLU A 167 26.46 -26.82 24.14
CA GLU A 167 25.71 -27.38 25.27
C GLU A 167 26.23 -28.76 25.65
N SER A 168 26.48 -29.63 24.67
CA SER A 168 27.02 -30.98 24.91
C SER A 168 28.43 -30.99 25.53
N GLY A 169 29.29 -30.01 25.20
CA GLY A 169 30.63 -29.88 25.77
C GLY A 169 30.69 -29.27 27.18
N SER A 170 29.58 -28.75 27.70
CA SER A 170 29.47 -28.22 29.07
C SER A 170 28.98 -29.24 30.10
N ALA A 171 28.58 -30.43 29.63
CA ALA A 171 28.03 -31.51 30.44
C ALA A 171 29.06 -32.63 30.78
N GLU A 172 30.33 -32.44 30.41
CA GLU A 172 31.47 -33.32 30.71
C GLU A 172 32.47 -32.63 31.66
#